data_AF-A0A4Y8I4B7-F1
#
_entry.id   AF-A0A4Y8I4B7-F1
#
_cell.length_a   1.000
_cell.length_b   1.000
_cell.length_c   1.000
_cell.angle_alpha   90.00
_cell.angle_beta   90.00
_cell.angle_gamma   90.00
#
_symmetry.space_group_name_H-M   'P 1'
#
loop_
_entity.id
_entity.type
_entity.pdbx_description
1 polymer ?
#
loop_
_entity_poly.entity_id
_entity_poly.type
_entity_poly.pdbx_seq_one_letter_code
_entity_poly.pdbx_strand_id
1 'polypeptide(L)'
;SWLHRQFIAAPNDSRPFIQLSEKPTTLTSKMWMEKQFRDIKVEVLNGNGIDGIAAVATDFLREQGFDVVRTDDADRTDYLYTIVKDRTGNLHSARRLAEILNVDTVSVIQEINRSLVLDATVILGKDYANLAPFAALKDIP
;
A
#
# COMPACT_ATOMS: atom_id res chain seq x y z
N SER A 1 22.84 -6.96 58.90
CA SER A 1 22.84 -8.43 58.88
C SER A 1 22.87 -8.87 57.44
N TRP A 2 23.95 -9.59 57.09
CA TRP A 2 24.15 -10.47 55.93
C TRP A 2 24.10 -9.93 54.48
N LEU A 3 25.31 -9.84 53.93
CA LEU A 3 25.70 -9.94 52.51
C LEU A 3 25.45 -11.36 51.96
N HIS A 4 24.92 -11.51 50.73
CA HIS A 4 25.53 -12.34 49.66
C HIS A 4 24.72 -12.33 48.35
N ARG A 5 25.40 -11.95 47.25
CA ARG A 5 25.47 -12.51 45.87
C ARG A 5 24.23 -13.23 45.27
N GLN A 6 23.94 -13.22 43.95
CA GLN A 6 24.80 -13.44 42.79
C GLN A 6 24.02 -13.12 41.50
N PHE A 7 24.71 -12.64 40.46
CA PHE A 7 24.23 -12.60 39.08
C PHE A 7 23.95 -14.01 38.55
N ILE A 8 22.79 -14.21 37.92
CA ILE A 8 22.59 -15.23 36.88
C ILE A 8 21.82 -14.57 35.73
N ALA A 9 22.45 -14.55 34.56
CA ALA A 9 21.85 -14.13 33.31
C ALA A 9 21.35 -15.35 32.52
N ALA A 10 20.14 -15.18 31.96
CA ALA A 10 19.58 -15.75 30.73
C ALA A 10 19.09 -17.23 30.72
N PRO A 11 18.17 -17.64 29.82
CA PRO A 11 17.70 -16.92 28.63
C PRO A 11 16.18 -16.99 28.32
N ASN A 12 15.80 -16.06 27.45
CA ASN A 12 14.84 -16.22 26.35
C ASN A 12 13.37 -15.79 26.53
N ASP A 13 13.12 -14.63 25.93
CA ASP A 13 11.90 -14.17 25.28
C ASP A 13 10.59 -14.15 26.09
N SER A 14 10.39 -13.04 26.79
CA SER A 14 9.07 -12.55 27.14
C SER A 14 9.11 -11.02 27.07
N ARG A 15 8.72 -10.51 25.90
CA ARG A 15 8.39 -9.12 25.56
C ARG A 15 8.14 -8.22 26.79
N PRO A 16 8.84 -7.08 26.96
CA PRO A 16 8.36 -6.03 27.84
C PRO A 16 7.44 -5.09 27.07
N PHE A 17 6.17 -5.12 27.45
CA PHE A 17 5.23 -4.01 27.29
C PHE A 17 5.76 -2.84 28.14
N ILE A 18 6.36 -1.83 27.52
CA ILE A 18 6.59 -0.55 28.21
C ILE A 18 5.39 0.36 27.95
N GLN A 19 4.88 0.86 29.08
CA GLN A 19 3.67 1.61 29.30
C GLN A 19 3.92 3.13 29.06
N LEU A 20 3.08 3.74 28.22
CA LEU A 20 2.68 5.16 28.07
C LEU A 20 3.44 6.24 28.89
N SER A 21 4.10 7.22 28.22
CA SER A 21 4.16 8.65 28.63
C SER A 21 5.04 9.57 27.74
N GLU A 22 5.07 9.43 26.41
CA GLU A 22 5.60 10.52 25.56
C GLU A 22 4.66 10.69 24.36
N LYS A 23 4.07 11.88 24.21
CA LYS A 23 3.36 12.22 22.98
C LYS A 23 4.38 12.09 21.84
N PRO A 24 4.10 11.31 20.79
CA PRO A 24 5.07 11.11 19.72
C PRO A 24 5.49 12.48 19.20
N THR A 25 6.79 12.77 19.24
CA THR A 25 7.34 14.04 18.79
C THR A 25 6.99 14.26 17.32
N THR A 26 6.99 15.49 16.83
CA THR A 26 6.67 15.78 15.43
C THR A 26 7.58 15.01 14.46
N LEU A 27 8.84 14.78 14.82
CA LEU A 27 9.80 13.99 14.04
C LEU A 27 9.51 12.50 14.07
N THR A 28 9.18 11.93 15.23
CA THR A 28 8.74 10.53 15.27
C THR A 28 7.43 10.40 14.52
N SER A 29 6.40 11.19 14.82
CA SER A 29 5.12 11.18 14.10
C SER A 29 5.30 11.29 12.58
N LYS A 30 6.16 12.21 12.12
CA LYS A 30 6.52 12.37 10.71
C LYS A 30 7.25 11.13 10.16
N MET A 31 8.23 10.56 10.88
CA MET A 31 8.88 9.30 10.50
C MET A 31 7.93 8.10 10.50
N TRP A 32 7.03 7.98 11.48
CA TRP A 32 6.03 6.91 11.54
C TRP A 32 5.09 7.06 10.34
N MET A 33 4.61 8.28 10.03
CA MET A 33 3.78 8.59 8.85
C MET A 33 4.51 8.35 7.52
N GLU A 34 5.77 8.78 7.38
CA GLU A 34 6.62 8.57 6.19
C GLU A 34 7.02 7.10 5.99
N LYS A 35 7.04 6.31 7.08
CA LYS A 35 7.28 4.86 7.02
C LYS A 35 6.00 4.08 6.69
N GLN A 36 4.80 4.64 6.90
CA GLN A 36 3.54 3.87 6.80
C GLN A 36 3.19 3.35 5.40
N PHE A 37 3.81 3.85 4.31
CA PHE A 37 3.43 3.43 2.94
C PHE A 37 4.47 2.56 2.23
N ARG A 38 5.76 2.65 2.60
CA ARG A 38 6.82 1.83 2.00
C ARG A 38 6.68 0.34 2.27
N ASP A 39 5.82 -0.03 3.21
CA ASP A 39 5.53 -1.42 3.55
C ASP A 39 4.33 -1.99 2.76
N ILE A 40 3.59 -1.18 1.98
CA ILE A 40 2.45 -1.64 1.18
C ILE A 40 2.93 -2.07 -0.21
N LYS A 41 2.94 -3.38 -0.45
CA LYS A 41 3.33 -4.01 -1.71
C LYS A 41 2.17 -4.10 -2.68
N VAL A 42 2.36 -3.50 -3.84
CA VAL A 42 1.32 -3.37 -4.84
C VAL A 42 1.81 -3.91 -6.18
N GLU A 43 0.90 -4.52 -6.92
CA GLU A 43 1.09 -4.71 -8.35
C GLU A 43 0.09 -3.85 -9.15
N VAL A 44 0.51 -3.42 -10.33
CA VAL A 44 -0.31 -2.62 -11.25
C VAL A 44 -0.47 -3.41 -12.55
N LEU A 45 -1.72 -3.64 -12.96
CA LEU A 45 -2.07 -4.43 -14.14
C LEU A 45 -2.81 -3.56 -15.17
N ASN A 46 -2.40 -3.65 -16.43
CA ASN A 46 -3.07 -2.98 -17.54
C ASN A 46 -4.32 -3.75 -17.98
N GLY A 47 -5.50 -3.25 -17.61
CA GLY A 47 -6.78 -3.83 -17.99
C GLY A 47 -7.51 -3.09 -19.12
N ASN A 48 -6.90 -2.08 -19.74
CA ASN A 48 -7.56 -1.20 -20.71
C ASN A 48 -7.06 -1.35 -22.16
N GLY A 49 -5.94 -2.05 -22.37
CA GLY A 49 -5.38 -2.34 -23.68
C GLY A 49 -4.61 -1.20 -24.33
N ILE A 50 -4.22 -0.17 -23.55
CA ILE A 50 -3.42 0.97 -24.01
C ILE A 50 -2.03 0.86 -23.38
N ASP A 51 -1.00 0.87 -24.23
CA ASP A 51 0.39 0.78 -23.79
C ASP A 51 0.80 1.98 -22.92
N GLY A 52 1.63 1.72 -21.92
CA GLY A 52 2.22 2.76 -21.07
C GLY A 52 1.32 3.28 -19.93
N ILE A 53 0.02 2.99 -19.92
CA ILE A 53 -0.88 3.44 -18.86
C ILE A 53 -0.50 2.85 -17.49
N ALA A 54 -0.17 1.56 -17.44
CA ALA A 54 0.29 0.92 -16.21
C ALA A 54 1.64 1.48 -15.70
N ALA A 55 2.52 1.92 -16.61
CA ALA A 55 3.80 2.52 -16.24
C ALA A 55 3.59 3.90 -15.58
N VAL A 56 2.76 4.76 -16.15
CA VAL A 56 2.45 6.08 -15.56
C VAL A 56 1.81 5.93 -14.18
N ALA A 57 0.85 5.01 -14.03
CA ALA A 57 0.24 4.74 -12.72
C ALA A 57 1.26 4.18 -11.70
N THR A 58 2.20 3.35 -12.15
CA THR A 58 3.28 2.81 -11.32
C THR A 58 4.18 3.92 -10.78
N ASP A 59 4.61 4.84 -11.63
CA ASP A 59 5.49 5.95 -11.24
C ASP A 59 4.79 6.85 -10.22
N PHE A 60 3.52 7.20 -10.47
CA PHE A 60 2.71 7.95 -9.53
C PHE A 60 2.59 7.25 -8.17
N LEU A 61 2.27 5.94 -8.13
CA LEU A 61 2.13 5.22 -6.86
C LEU A 61 3.45 5.16 -6.08
N ARG A 62 4.60 5.04 -6.77
CA ARG A 62 5.92 5.10 -6.13
C ARG A 62 6.20 6.48 -5.54
N GLU A 63 5.82 7.56 -6.22
CA GLU A 63 5.91 8.92 -5.68
C GLU A 63 5.02 9.12 -4.45
N GLN A 64 3.86 8.45 -4.40
CA GLN A 64 2.99 8.43 -3.23
C GLN A 64 3.49 7.50 -2.10
N GLY A 65 4.60 6.81 -2.30
CA GLY A 65 5.30 6.02 -1.28
C GLY A 65 4.94 4.54 -1.23
N PHE A 66 4.21 3.99 -2.21
CA PHE A 66 3.93 2.56 -2.30
C PHE A 66 5.11 1.77 -2.88
N ASP A 67 5.27 0.53 -2.42
CA ASP A 67 6.22 -0.43 -3.02
C ASP A 67 5.57 -1.15 -4.19
N VAL A 68 5.66 -0.57 -5.40
CA VAL A 68 5.17 -1.23 -6.62
C VAL A 68 6.18 -2.29 -7.07
N VAL A 69 5.92 -3.54 -6.71
CA VAL A 69 6.82 -4.68 -6.94
C VAL A 69 6.66 -5.30 -8.33
N ARG A 70 5.52 -5.07 -9.00
CA ARG A 70 5.23 -5.60 -10.34
C ARG A 70 4.32 -4.67 -11.14
N THR A 71 4.62 -4.54 -12.43
CA THR A 71 3.79 -3.86 -13.42
C THR A 71 3.67 -4.79 -14.63
N ASP A 72 2.45 -5.11 -15.06
CA ASP A 72 2.20 -6.13 -16.09
C ASP A 72 0.84 -5.87 -16.80
N ASP A 73 0.45 -6.75 -17.71
CA ASP A 73 -0.90 -6.79 -18.27
C ASP A 73 -1.87 -7.57 -17.37
N ALA A 74 -3.15 -7.19 -17.40
CA ALA A 74 -4.20 -7.96 -16.75
C ALA A 74 -4.58 -9.19 -17.57
N ASP A 75 -5.43 -10.05 -17.01
CA ASP A 75 -6.00 -11.22 -17.69
C ASP A 75 -6.90 -10.85 -18.88
N ARG A 76 -7.40 -9.61 -18.91
CA ARG A 76 -8.23 -9.03 -19.97
C ARG A 76 -7.88 -7.56 -20.19
N THR A 77 -8.15 -7.07 -21.38
CA THR A 77 -7.86 -5.68 -21.80
C THR A 77 -9.11 -4.80 -21.97
N ASP A 78 -10.28 -5.29 -21.55
CA ASP A 78 -11.57 -4.62 -21.72
C ASP A 78 -12.27 -4.30 -20.39
N TYR A 79 -11.51 -4.15 -19.29
CA TYR A 79 -12.05 -3.69 -18.02
C TYR A 79 -12.62 -2.28 -18.16
N LEU A 80 -13.92 -2.12 -17.93
CA LEU A 80 -14.57 -0.81 -18.04
C LEU A 80 -14.17 0.13 -16.91
N TYR A 81 -13.99 -0.42 -15.70
CA TYR A 81 -13.70 0.32 -14.48
C TYR A 81 -12.41 -0.18 -13.84
N THR A 82 -11.71 0.72 -13.18
CA THR A 82 -10.51 0.42 -12.40
C THR A 82 -10.90 -0.30 -11.12
N ILE A 83 -10.22 -1.40 -10.81
CA ILE A 83 -10.51 -2.26 -9.66
C ILE A 83 -9.29 -2.30 -8.75
N VAL A 84 -9.52 -2.20 -7.45
CA VAL A 84 -8.48 -2.43 -6.44
C VAL A 84 -8.82 -3.70 -5.66
N LYS A 85 -7.94 -4.70 -5.72
CA LYS A 85 -8.11 -5.96 -4.98
C LYS A 85 -7.26 -5.95 -3.72
N ASP A 86 -7.87 -6.17 -2.56
CA ASP A 86 -7.14 -6.51 -1.33
C ASP A 86 -6.72 -7.98 -1.36
N ARG A 87 -5.44 -8.25 -1.16
CA ARG A 87 -4.85 -9.60 -1.16
C ARG A 87 -4.61 -10.16 0.24
N THR A 88 -4.75 -9.34 1.28
CA THR A 88 -4.42 -9.70 2.66
C THR A 88 -5.63 -10.10 3.51
N GLY A 89 -6.81 -9.56 3.18
CA GLY A 89 -8.01 -9.59 4.01
C GLY A 89 -8.13 -8.34 4.92
N ASN A 90 -7.19 -7.40 4.81
CA ASN A 90 -7.23 -6.10 5.46
C ASN A 90 -7.45 -5.00 4.41
N LEU A 91 -8.70 -4.53 4.32
CA LEU A 91 -9.11 -3.48 3.38
C LEU A 91 -8.39 -2.13 3.55
N HIS A 92 -7.63 -1.91 4.63
CA HIS A 92 -6.94 -0.64 4.86
C HIS A 92 -6.03 -0.25 3.68
N SER A 93 -5.17 -1.16 3.22
CA SER A 93 -4.23 -0.91 2.12
C SER A 93 -4.96 -0.66 0.79
N ALA A 94 -5.98 -1.46 0.49
CA ALA A 94 -6.74 -1.35 -0.75
C ALA A 94 -7.62 -0.09 -0.79
N ARG A 95 -8.25 0.30 0.32
CA ARG A 95 -9.01 1.55 0.41
C ARG A 95 -8.09 2.76 0.25
N ARG A 96 -6.91 2.70 0.86
CA ARG A 96 -5.93 3.77 0.74
C ARG A 96 -5.44 3.96 -0.70
N LEU A 97 -5.21 2.86 -1.42
CA LEU A 97 -4.91 2.90 -2.85
C LEU A 97 -6.04 3.54 -3.65
N ALA A 98 -7.29 3.16 -3.38
CA ALA A 98 -8.44 3.72 -4.07
C ALA A 98 -8.56 5.24 -3.84
N GLU A 99 -8.38 5.70 -2.60
CA GLU A 99 -8.35 7.14 -2.26
C GLU A 99 -7.30 7.90 -3.07
N ILE A 100 -6.06 7.38 -3.11
CA ILE A 100 -4.93 8.04 -3.76
C ILE A 100 -5.09 8.04 -5.29
N LEU A 101 -5.66 6.98 -5.86
CA LEU A 101 -5.91 6.88 -7.29
C LEU A 101 -7.18 7.62 -7.73
N ASN A 102 -7.98 8.15 -6.80
CA ASN A 102 -9.32 8.69 -7.07
C ASN A 102 -10.27 7.65 -7.69
N VAL A 103 -10.23 6.42 -7.17
CA VAL A 103 -11.13 5.31 -7.51
C VAL A 103 -12.25 5.24 -6.48
N ASP A 104 -13.48 5.02 -6.93
CA ASP A 104 -14.60 4.82 -6.00
C ASP A 104 -14.36 3.58 -5.12
N THR A 105 -14.61 3.73 -3.82
CA THR A 105 -14.52 2.64 -2.84
C THR A 105 -15.36 1.42 -3.19
N VAL A 106 -16.43 1.56 -3.98
CA VAL A 106 -17.23 0.41 -4.46
C VAL A 106 -16.43 -0.51 -5.40
N SER A 107 -15.37 0.00 -6.03
CA SER A 107 -14.47 -0.78 -6.88
C SER A 107 -13.33 -1.45 -6.09
N VAL A 108 -13.34 -1.33 -4.76
CA VAL A 108 -12.45 -2.07 -3.87
C VAL A 108 -13.09 -3.42 -3.57
N ILE A 109 -12.44 -4.51 -3.99
CA ILE A 109 -12.89 -5.87 -3.74
C ILE A 109 -11.87 -6.63 -2.91
N GLN A 110 -12.35 -7.58 -2.10
CA GLN A 110 -11.47 -8.44 -1.32
C GLN A 110 -11.28 -9.77 -2.05
N GLU A 111 -10.04 -10.09 -2.41
CA GLU A 111 -9.67 -11.33 -3.09
C GLU A 111 -8.37 -11.86 -2.49
N ILE A 112 -8.50 -12.44 -1.28
CA ILE A 112 -7.37 -12.86 -0.45
C ILE A 112 -6.53 -13.91 -1.18
N ASN A 113 -5.25 -13.62 -1.38
CA ASN A 113 -4.28 -14.55 -1.91
C ASN A 113 -2.89 -14.26 -1.34
N ARG A 114 -2.58 -14.91 -0.21
CA ARG A 114 -1.34 -14.70 0.54
C ARG A 114 -0.09 -15.25 -0.15
N SER A 115 -0.27 -16.14 -1.13
CA SER A 115 0.84 -16.70 -1.91
C SER A 115 1.51 -15.67 -2.83
N LEU A 116 0.81 -14.57 -3.15
CA LEU A 116 1.35 -13.50 -3.99
C LEU A 116 2.35 -12.61 -3.24
N VAL A 117 2.35 -12.62 -1.91
CA VAL A 117 3.19 -11.71 -1.08
C VAL A 117 2.96 -10.23 -1.46
N LEU A 118 1.73 -9.91 -1.88
CA LEU A 118 1.24 -8.58 -2.19
C LEU A 118 0.20 -8.17 -1.15
N ASP A 119 0.10 -6.87 -0.90
CA ASP A 119 -0.99 -6.31 -0.12
C ASP A 119 -2.21 -6.01 -1.00
N ALA A 120 -1.97 -5.53 -2.23
CA ALA A 120 -3.04 -5.19 -3.16
C ALA A 120 -2.65 -5.34 -4.64
N THR A 121 -3.66 -5.49 -5.48
CA THR A 121 -3.56 -5.46 -6.94
C THR A 121 -4.41 -4.32 -7.47
N VAL A 122 -3.86 -3.46 -8.34
CA VAL A 122 -4.62 -2.44 -9.08
C VAL A 122 -4.78 -2.91 -10.52
N ILE A 123 -6.01 -3.04 -11.00
CA ILE A 123 -6.32 -3.31 -12.42
C ILE A 123 -6.87 -2.03 -13.03
N LEU A 124 -6.15 -1.44 -13.99
CA LEU A 124 -6.53 -0.19 -14.63
C LEU A 124 -7.58 -0.42 -15.72
N GLY A 125 -8.74 0.20 -15.57
CA GLY A 125 -9.84 0.14 -16.54
C GLY A 125 -9.79 1.25 -17.59
N LYS A 126 -10.79 1.26 -18.47
CA LYS A 126 -10.99 2.31 -19.49
C LYS A 126 -11.30 3.69 -18.90
N ASP A 127 -11.65 3.73 -17.63
CA ASP A 127 -11.83 4.94 -16.82
C ASP A 127 -10.49 5.56 -16.34
N TYR A 128 -9.33 5.02 -16.73
CA TYR A 128 -8.00 5.49 -16.30
C TYR A 128 -7.82 7.02 -16.40
N ALA A 129 -8.40 7.66 -17.42
CA ALA A 129 -8.31 9.10 -17.64
C ALA A 129 -8.98 9.96 -16.54
N ASN A 130 -9.73 9.34 -15.63
CA ASN A 130 -10.33 10.00 -14.47
C ASN A 130 -9.54 9.78 -13.17
N LEU A 131 -8.50 8.94 -13.22
CA LEU A 131 -7.65 8.67 -12.07
C LEU A 131 -6.67 9.82 -11.83
N ALA A 132 -6.26 9.99 -10.58
CA ALA A 132 -5.30 11.01 -10.16
C ALA A 132 -4.04 11.15 -11.05
N PRO A 133 -3.33 10.06 -11.43
CA PRO A 133 -2.14 10.16 -12.29
C PRO A 133 -2.37 10.78 -13.68
N PHE A 134 -3.62 10.76 -14.16
CA PHE A 134 -3.96 11.23 -15.52
C PHE A 134 -4.84 12.48 -15.52
N ALA A 135 -5.37 12.87 -14.37
CA ALA A 135 -6.26 14.03 -14.24
C ALA A 135 -5.56 15.34 -14.64
N ALA A 136 -4.25 15.48 -14.37
CA ALA A 136 -3.46 16.67 -14.72
C ALA A 136 -3.29 16.88 -16.24
N LEU A 137 -3.57 15.87 -17.08
CA LEU A 137 -3.53 16.02 -18.55
C LEU A 137 -4.76 16.77 -19.10
N LYS A 138 -5.80 17.01 -18.29
CA LYS A 138 -7.02 17.73 -18.73
C LYS A 138 -6.91 19.26 -18.60
N ASP A 139 -5.91 19.75 -17.86
CA ASP A 139 -5.73 21.19 -17.58
C ASP A 139 -4.64 21.85 -18.45
N ILE A 140 -4.15 21.16 -19.48
CA ILE A 140 -3.25 21.77 -20.47
C ILE A 140 -4.13 22.37 -21.57
N PRO A 141 -4.18 23.71 -21.71
CA PRO A 141 -5.05 24.40 -22.67
C PRO A 141 -4.68 24.14 -24.14
#